data_AF-E1ABV5-F1
#
_entry.id   AF-E1ABV5-F1
#
_cell.length_a   1.000
_cell.length_b   1.000
_cell.length_c   1.000
_cell.angle_alpha   90.00
_cell.angle_beta   90.00
_cell.angle_gamma   90.00
#
_symmetry.space_group_name_H-M   'P 1'
#
loop_
_entity.id
_entity.type
_entity.pdbx_description
1 polymer ?
#
loop_
_entity_poly.entity_id
_entity_poly.type
_entity_poly.pdbx_seq_one_letter_code
_entity_poly.pdbx_strand_id
1 'polypeptide(L)'
;TDEFFQFLLELSGNEVQVKYRWQRQFLLDCMLDTCSTFRGKRIVAALEADHLRSLSQWLSEVGVKSFEPVFSSPLSAQIHDRRILEQEPVQAADLWVGSSYSESMAEEWGIPFIPFGFPVFNRFGSSFQVSVGYRGTAELLNYFGNVLLNGREIIR
;
A
#
# COMPACT_ATOMS: atom_id res chain seq x y z
N THR A 1 1.98 5.22 -13.02
CA THR A 1 0.71 5.67 -13.63
C THR A 1 0.93 6.59 -14.83
N ASP A 2 1.76 7.62 -14.72
CA ASP A 2 2.10 8.51 -15.86
C ASP A 2 2.53 7.72 -17.10
N GLU A 3 3.44 6.74 -16.93
CA GLU A 3 3.89 5.85 -18.01
C GLU A 3 2.74 5.09 -18.69
N PHE A 4 1.77 4.59 -17.93
CA PHE A 4 0.61 3.90 -18.48
C PHE A 4 -0.27 4.83 -19.33
N PHE A 5 -0.52 6.06 -18.85
CA PHE A 5 -1.27 7.05 -19.63
C PHE A 5 -0.51 7.49 -20.88
N GLN A 6 0.82 7.62 -20.80
CA GLN A 6 1.67 7.92 -21.94
C GLN A 6 1.59 6.82 -23.00
N PHE A 7 1.67 5.56 -22.60
CA PHE A 7 1.50 4.41 -23.49
C PHE A 7 0.13 4.40 -24.19
N LEU A 8 -0.96 4.68 -23.46
CA LEU A 8 -2.30 4.78 -24.06
C LEU A 8 -2.45 5.98 -25.01
N LEU A 9 -1.76 7.09 -24.71
CA LEU A 9 -1.72 8.28 -25.57
C LEU A 9 -1.06 7.94 -26.91
N GLU A 10 0.10 7.28 -26.87
CA GLU A 10 0.84 6.84 -28.06
C GLU A 10 0.04 5.87 -28.92
N LEU A 11 -0.69 4.94 -28.29
CA LEU A 11 -1.53 3.99 -28.99
C LEU A 11 -2.77 4.62 -29.63
N SER A 12 -3.45 5.54 -28.93
CA SER A 12 -4.74 6.06 -29.39
C SER A 12 -4.65 7.34 -30.22
N GLY A 13 -3.57 8.12 -30.07
CA GLY A 13 -3.40 9.44 -30.68
C GLY A 13 -4.36 10.53 -30.16
N ASN A 14 -5.22 10.22 -29.18
CA ASN A 14 -6.21 11.16 -28.64
C ASN A 14 -5.66 11.92 -27.44
N GLU A 15 -6.03 13.19 -27.29
CA GLU A 15 -5.64 13.97 -26.12
C GLU A 15 -6.17 13.42 -24.79
N VAL A 16 -5.37 13.59 -23.72
CA VAL A 16 -5.77 13.20 -22.38
C VAL A 16 -6.91 14.10 -21.87
N GLN A 17 -8.03 13.45 -21.54
CA GLN A 17 -9.20 14.10 -20.95
C GLN A 17 -8.83 14.87 -19.68
N VAL A 18 -9.42 16.06 -19.52
CA VAL A 18 -9.15 16.99 -18.41
C VAL A 18 -9.33 16.32 -17.03
N LYS A 19 -10.27 15.38 -16.89
CA LYS A 19 -10.51 14.64 -15.64
C LYS A 19 -9.26 13.94 -15.09
N TYR A 20 -8.41 13.38 -15.95
CA TYR A 20 -7.22 12.66 -15.50
C TYR A 20 -6.10 13.61 -15.07
N ARG A 21 -6.05 14.80 -15.67
CA ARG A 21 -5.14 15.88 -15.22
C ARG A 21 -5.51 16.33 -13.81
N TRP A 22 -6.81 16.48 -13.53
CA TRP A 22 -7.30 16.79 -12.18
C TRP A 22 -6.97 15.69 -11.17
N GLN A 23 -7.19 14.41 -11.52
CA GLN A 23 -6.85 13.31 -10.62
C GLN A 23 -5.34 13.26 -10.33
N ARG A 24 -4.49 13.53 -11.33
CA ARG A 24 -3.04 13.63 -11.14
C ARG A 24 -2.67 14.79 -10.22
N GLN A 25 -3.26 15.98 -10.42
CA GLN A 25 -3.01 17.13 -9.55
C GLN A 25 -3.45 16.85 -8.10
N PHE A 26 -4.60 16.21 -7.93
CA PHE A 26 -5.09 15.80 -6.62
C PHE A 26 -4.17 14.79 -5.93
N LEU A 27 -3.65 13.81 -6.68
CA LEU A 27 -2.66 12.87 -6.15
C LEU A 27 -1.41 13.61 -5.65
N LEU A 28 -0.86 14.55 -6.42
CA LEU A 28 0.32 15.31 -6.03
C LEU A 28 0.09 16.12 -4.75
N ASP A 29 -1.10 16.69 -4.59
CA ASP A 29 -1.50 17.40 -3.38
C ASP A 29 -1.55 16.46 -2.17
N CYS A 30 -2.19 15.29 -2.31
CA CYS A 30 -2.20 14.26 -1.28
C CYS A 30 -0.78 13.78 -0.91
N MET A 31 0.12 13.65 -1.89
CA MET A 31 1.53 13.30 -1.62
C MET A 31 2.22 14.37 -0.78
N LEU A 32 1.98 15.66 -1.06
CA LEU A 32 2.54 16.77 -0.27
C LEU A 32 2.00 16.79 1.16
N ASP A 33 0.68 16.63 1.33
CA ASP A 33 0.04 16.64 2.64
C ASP A 33 0.50 15.47 3.52
N THR A 34 0.64 14.29 2.91
CA THR A 34 0.95 13.07 3.65
C THR A 34 2.45 12.79 3.79
N CYS A 35 3.32 13.45 3.02
CA CYS A 35 4.76 13.13 3.02
C CYS A 35 5.40 13.20 4.42
N SER A 36 4.95 14.12 5.27
CA SER A 36 5.46 14.25 6.64
C SER A 36 5.15 13.03 7.51
N THR A 37 3.98 12.43 7.31
CA THR A 37 3.52 11.22 8.01
C THR A 37 4.29 9.99 7.57
N PHE A 38 4.53 9.84 6.26
CA PHE A 38 5.24 8.69 5.68
C PHE A 38 6.76 8.80 5.84
N ARG A 39 7.31 10.00 5.95
CA ARG A 39 8.75 10.22 6.03
C ARG A 39 9.36 9.48 7.21
N GLY A 40 10.37 8.67 6.94
CA GLY A 40 11.10 7.95 7.97
C GLY A 40 10.41 6.68 8.47
N LYS A 41 9.20 6.38 7.99
CA LYS A 41 8.44 5.17 8.36
C LYS A 41 9.04 3.93 7.73
N ARG A 42 8.87 2.81 8.43
CA ARG A 42 9.23 1.47 7.97
C ARG A 42 7.94 0.68 7.73
N ILE A 43 7.78 0.13 6.54
CA ILE A 43 6.54 -0.56 6.16
C ILE A 43 6.89 -1.98 5.74
N VAL A 44 6.15 -2.94 6.28
CA VAL A 44 6.18 -4.34 5.86
C VAL A 44 4.96 -4.61 5.01
N ALA A 45 5.12 -5.35 3.92
CA ALA A 45 4.00 -5.76 3.09
C ALA A 45 4.05 -7.26 2.80
N ALA A 46 2.99 -8.00 3.16
CA ALA A 46 2.80 -9.43 2.90
C ALA A 46 1.75 -9.66 1.82
N LEU A 47 2.20 -9.61 0.55
CA LEU A 47 1.33 -9.53 -0.64
C LEU A 47 1.88 -10.32 -1.83
N GLU A 48 1.14 -10.32 -2.93
CA GLU A 48 1.56 -10.83 -4.23
C GLU A 48 2.64 -9.93 -4.87
N ALA A 49 3.45 -10.49 -5.79
CA ALA A 49 4.63 -9.81 -6.34
C ALA A 49 4.31 -8.49 -7.06
N ASP A 50 3.19 -8.43 -7.78
CA ASP A 50 2.73 -7.24 -8.50
C ASP A 50 2.27 -6.14 -7.54
N HIS A 51 1.50 -6.47 -6.51
CA HIS A 51 1.12 -5.53 -5.46
C HIS A 51 2.33 -5.02 -4.68
N LEU A 52 3.28 -5.90 -4.33
CA LEU A 52 4.53 -5.51 -3.67
C LEU A 52 5.32 -4.51 -4.51
N ARG A 53 5.43 -4.74 -5.83
CA ARG A 53 6.12 -3.83 -6.74
C ARG A 53 5.40 -2.49 -6.87
N SER A 54 4.07 -2.51 -6.96
CA SER A 54 3.26 -1.29 -7.06
C SER A 54 3.39 -0.44 -5.79
N LEU A 55 3.24 -1.05 -4.60
CA LEU A 55 3.39 -0.37 -3.32
C LEU A 55 4.79 0.18 -3.13
N SER A 56 5.83 -0.60 -3.41
CA SER A 56 7.22 -0.16 -3.22
C SER A 56 7.55 1.09 -4.05
N GLN A 57 7.01 1.18 -5.26
CA GLN A 57 7.21 2.35 -6.13
C GLN A 57 6.66 3.63 -5.51
N TRP A 58 5.35 3.71 -5.22
CA TRP A 58 4.80 4.97 -4.73
C TRP A 58 5.17 5.27 -3.27
N LEU A 59 5.40 4.25 -2.43
CA LEU A 59 5.92 4.47 -1.07
C LEU A 59 7.32 5.10 -1.09
N SER A 60 8.15 4.72 -2.06
CA SER A 60 9.46 5.35 -2.25
C SER A 60 9.35 6.82 -2.67
N GLU A 61 8.32 7.18 -3.45
CA GLU A 61 8.08 8.55 -3.90
C GLU A 61 7.65 9.49 -2.76
N VAL A 62 6.99 8.96 -1.72
CA VAL A 62 6.48 9.75 -0.58
C VAL A 62 7.45 9.78 0.62
N GLY A 63 8.59 9.07 0.52
CA GLY A 63 9.71 9.20 1.46
C GLY A 63 9.76 8.17 2.59
N VAL A 64 9.13 7.01 2.38
CA VAL A 64 9.25 5.86 3.29
C VAL A 64 10.71 5.41 3.37
N LYS A 65 11.19 5.12 4.59
CA LYS A 65 12.61 4.81 4.87
C LYS A 65 12.99 3.40 4.42
N SER A 66 12.15 2.42 4.74
CA SER A 66 12.34 1.04 4.33
C SER A 66 11.01 0.39 4.01
N PHE A 67 11.02 -0.45 2.97
CA PHE A 67 9.90 -1.26 2.55
C PHE A 67 10.39 -2.70 2.51
N GLU A 68 9.83 -3.55 3.38
CA GLU A 68 10.21 -4.96 3.51
C GLU A 68 9.14 -5.83 2.85
N PRO A 69 9.39 -6.36 1.63
CA PRO A 69 8.44 -7.21 0.93
C PRO A 69 8.50 -8.64 1.46
N VAL A 70 7.33 -9.17 1.78
CA VAL A 70 7.11 -10.55 2.17
C VAL A 70 6.21 -11.18 1.11
N PHE A 71 6.72 -12.18 0.40
CA PHE A 71 5.95 -12.81 -0.66
C PHE A 71 4.86 -13.73 -0.10
N SER A 72 3.61 -13.43 -0.46
CA SER A 72 2.44 -14.29 -0.21
C SER A 72 1.97 -14.88 -1.54
N SER A 73 1.88 -16.21 -1.61
CA SER A 73 1.29 -16.91 -2.75
C SER A 73 -0.15 -17.32 -2.41
N PRO A 74 -1.13 -17.03 -3.28
CA PRO A 74 -2.52 -17.50 -3.09
C PRO A 74 -2.62 -19.03 -3.02
N LEU A 75 -1.69 -19.74 -3.68
CA LEU A 75 -1.69 -21.20 -3.76
C LEU A 75 -1.23 -21.89 -2.48
N SER A 76 -0.45 -21.21 -1.63
CA SER A 76 0.01 -21.79 -0.36
C SER A 76 -0.81 -21.37 0.85
N ALA A 77 -1.65 -20.33 0.73
CA ALA A 77 -2.38 -19.69 1.85
C ALA A 77 -1.50 -19.42 3.10
N GLN A 78 -0.18 -19.44 2.91
CA GLN A 78 0.86 -19.38 3.93
C GLN A 78 1.97 -18.52 3.38
N ILE A 79 2.43 -17.59 4.20
CA ILE A 79 3.68 -16.87 3.96
C ILE A 79 4.76 -17.94 3.86
N HIS A 80 5.38 -18.04 2.68
CA HIS A 80 6.23 -19.17 2.31
C HIS A 80 7.40 -19.41 3.27
N ASP A 81 7.80 -18.40 4.05
CA ASP A 81 8.85 -18.53 5.03
C ASP A 81 8.61 -17.60 6.23
N ARG A 82 8.05 -18.16 7.32
CA ARG A 82 7.85 -17.43 8.58
C ARG A 82 9.16 -16.88 9.15
N ARG A 83 10.32 -17.45 8.79
CA ARG A 83 11.65 -16.99 9.23
C ARG A 83 12.01 -15.62 8.67
N ILE A 84 11.46 -15.24 7.51
CA ILE A 84 11.63 -13.88 6.96
C ILE A 84 10.93 -12.85 7.87
N LEU A 85 9.85 -13.27 8.53
CA LEU A 85 9.04 -12.42 9.38
C LEU A 85 9.71 -12.20 10.75
N GLU A 86 10.47 -13.19 11.23
CA GLU A 86 11.21 -13.11 12.50
C GLU A 86 12.43 -12.18 12.45
N GLN A 87 12.69 -11.53 11.31
CA GLN A 87 13.80 -10.59 11.16
C GLN A 87 13.49 -9.26 11.87
N GLU A 88 14.45 -8.75 12.65
CA GLU A 88 14.45 -7.42 13.29
C GLU A 88 13.83 -6.27 12.45
N PRO A 89 14.12 -6.10 11.14
CA PRO A 89 13.51 -5.04 10.33
C PRO A 89 11.98 -5.13 10.25
N VAL A 90 11.41 -6.33 10.33
CA VAL A 90 9.97 -6.57 10.24
C VAL A 90 9.28 -6.21 11.56
N GLN A 91 9.87 -6.58 12.69
CA GLN A 91 9.32 -6.28 14.02
C GLN A 91 9.36 -4.79 14.35
N ALA A 92 10.30 -4.04 13.76
CA ALA A 92 10.43 -2.60 13.95
C ALA A 92 9.63 -1.75 12.95
N ALA A 93 8.67 -2.35 12.24
CA ALA A 93 7.83 -1.66 11.27
C ALA A 93 6.79 -0.76 11.94
N ASP A 94 6.50 0.37 11.32
CA ASP A 94 5.45 1.31 11.73
C ASP A 94 4.08 0.92 11.16
N LEU A 95 4.04 0.07 10.14
CA LEU A 95 2.83 -0.35 9.45
C LEU A 95 3.02 -1.73 8.81
N TRP A 96 2.02 -2.58 8.95
CA TRP A 96 1.91 -3.86 8.25
C TRP A 96 0.79 -3.81 7.23
N VAL A 97 1.06 -4.22 6.00
CA VAL A 97 0.08 -4.28 4.91
C VAL A 97 -0.01 -5.72 4.41
N GLY A 98 -1.21 -6.30 4.33
CA GLY A 98 -1.29 -7.67 3.85
C GLY A 98 -2.68 -8.27 3.80
N SER A 99 -2.72 -9.55 3.41
CA SER A 99 -3.94 -10.35 3.41
C SER A 99 -4.43 -10.64 4.83
N SER A 100 -5.70 -11.06 4.98
CA SER A 100 -6.28 -11.44 6.27
C SER A 100 -5.49 -12.53 7.01
N TYR A 101 -4.68 -13.33 6.30
CA TYR A 101 -3.83 -14.35 6.95
C TYR A 101 -2.65 -13.77 7.73
N SER A 102 -2.24 -12.53 7.42
CA SER A 102 -1.10 -11.87 8.08
C SER A 102 -1.49 -10.93 9.23
N GLU A 103 -2.79 -10.72 9.44
CA GLU A 103 -3.29 -9.80 10.48
C GLU A 103 -2.93 -10.26 11.90
N SER A 104 -3.07 -11.56 12.18
CA SER A 104 -2.72 -12.12 13.50
C SER A 104 -1.26 -11.88 13.88
N MET A 105 -0.37 -11.78 12.89
CA MET A 105 1.04 -11.49 13.11
C MET A 105 1.29 -10.02 13.42
N ALA A 106 0.60 -9.12 12.71
CA ALA A 106 0.64 -7.70 13.01
C ALA A 106 0.10 -7.42 14.42
N GLU A 107 -0.97 -8.11 14.83
CA GLU A 107 -1.52 -8.07 16.19
C GLU A 107 -0.53 -8.58 17.23
N GLU A 108 0.13 -9.72 16.99
CA GLU A 108 1.14 -10.29 17.89
C GLU A 108 2.30 -9.30 18.16
N TRP A 109 2.69 -8.52 17.16
CA TRP A 109 3.78 -7.55 17.27
C TRP A 109 3.34 -6.12 17.58
N GLY A 110 2.04 -5.90 17.76
CA GLY A 110 1.49 -4.57 18.07
C GLY A 110 1.68 -3.54 16.95
N ILE A 111 1.79 -4.01 15.70
CA ILE A 111 1.99 -3.17 14.52
C ILE A 111 0.62 -2.86 13.90
N PRO A 112 0.29 -1.59 13.58
CA PRO A 112 -0.94 -1.24 12.88
C PRO A 112 -1.07 -2.02 11.56
N PHE A 113 -2.25 -2.59 11.32
CA PHE A 113 -2.50 -3.46 10.17
C PHE A 113 -3.42 -2.81 9.13
N ILE A 114 -3.06 -2.94 7.85
CA ILE A 114 -3.91 -2.60 6.71
C ILE A 114 -4.24 -3.85 5.89
N PRO A 115 -5.53 -4.18 5.74
CA PRO A 115 -5.98 -5.23 4.84
C PRO A 115 -5.79 -4.80 3.39
N PHE A 116 -4.96 -5.53 2.64
CA PHE A 116 -4.71 -5.28 1.22
C PHE A 116 -4.27 -6.56 0.49
N GLY A 117 -4.43 -6.61 -0.83
CA GLY A 117 -4.16 -7.80 -1.64
C GLY A 117 -5.22 -8.88 -1.49
N PHE A 118 -4.85 -10.14 -1.72
CA PHE A 118 -5.77 -11.27 -1.66
C PHE A 118 -5.25 -12.41 -0.75
N PRO A 119 -6.12 -13.06 0.03
CA PRO A 119 -7.54 -12.74 0.27
C PRO A 119 -7.74 -11.75 1.43
N VAL A 120 -8.81 -10.94 1.33
CA VAL A 120 -9.32 -10.13 2.44
C VAL A 120 -10.76 -10.51 2.72
N PHE A 121 -11.00 -11.36 3.73
CA PHE A 121 -12.33 -11.91 4.04
C PHE A 121 -12.99 -11.29 5.28
N ASN A 122 -12.22 -10.58 6.11
CA ASN A 122 -12.69 -10.03 7.39
C ASN A 122 -13.04 -8.52 7.33
N ARG A 123 -13.10 -7.96 6.12
CA ARG A 123 -13.39 -6.55 5.86
C ARG A 123 -14.31 -6.43 4.65
N PHE A 124 -15.44 -5.77 4.83
CA PHE A 124 -16.37 -5.50 3.74
C PHE A 124 -15.80 -4.46 2.77
N GLY A 125 -16.14 -4.60 1.49
CA GLY A 125 -15.77 -3.61 0.48
C GLY A 125 -14.33 -3.70 -0.03
N SER A 126 -13.47 -4.51 0.58
CA SER A 126 -12.05 -4.65 0.19
C SER A 126 -11.87 -5.03 -1.29
N SER A 127 -12.75 -5.88 -1.82
CA SER A 127 -12.74 -6.28 -3.24
C SER A 127 -13.16 -5.16 -4.22
N PHE A 128 -13.80 -4.09 -3.72
CA PHE A 128 -14.23 -2.94 -4.54
C PHE A 128 -13.28 -1.75 -4.41
N GLN A 129 -12.25 -1.85 -3.57
CA GLN A 129 -11.28 -0.78 -3.39
C GLN A 129 -10.41 -0.64 -4.64
N VAL A 130 -10.35 0.58 -5.18
CA VAL A 130 -9.53 0.88 -6.36
C VAL A 130 -8.10 1.14 -5.90
N SER A 131 -7.16 0.28 -6.28
CA SER A 131 -5.73 0.40 -5.92
C SER A 131 -4.86 1.01 -7.02
N VAL A 132 -5.41 1.22 -8.22
CA VAL A 132 -4.66 1.63 -9.41
C VAL A 132 -5.09 3.01 -9.92
N GLY A 133 -4.21 3.62 -10.72
CA GLY A 133 -4.44 4.94 -11.30
C GLY A 133 -4.33 6.07 -10.27
N TYR A 134 -4.41 7.32 -10.72
CA TYR A 134 -4.17 8.48 -9.86
C TYR A 134 -5.11 8.53 -8.65
N ARG A 135 -6.40 8.31 -8.90
CA ARG A 135 -7.41 8.34 -7.84
C ARG A 135 -7.20 7.21 -6.83
N GLY A 136 -6.96 5.98 -7.30
CA GLY A 136 -6.75 4.84 -6.42
C GLY A 136 -5.52 5.03 -5.54
N THR A 137 -4.41 5.51 -6.10
CA THR A 137 -3.20 5.83 -5.32
C THR A 137 -3.46 6.95 -4.32
N ALA A 138 -4.23 8.00 -4.67
CA ALA A 138 -4.55 9.08 -3.74
C ALA A 138 -5.43 8.60 -2.58
N GLU A 139 -6.44 7.76 -2.85
CA GLU A 139 -7.28 7.14 -1.82
C GLU A 139 -6.44 6.23 -0.89
N LEU A 140 -5.53 5.43 -1.45
CA LEU A 140 -4.60 4.60 -0.68
C LEU A 140 -3.65 5.43 0.18
N LEU A 141 -3.07 6.51 -0.35
CA LEU A 141 -2.18 7.41 0.39
C LEU A 141 -2.86 7.99 1.62
N ASN A 142 -4.08 8.52 1.44
CA ASN A 142 -4.86 9.07 2.54
C ASN A 142 -5.23 7.99 3.56
N TYR A 143 -5.63 6.80 3.09
CA TYR A 143 -5.96 5.69 3.98
C TYR A 143 -4.76 5.23 4.81
N PHE A 144 -3.62 4.99 4.17
CA PHE A 144 -2.39 4.56 4.84
C PHE A 144 -1.85 5.65 5.76
N GLY A 145 -1.89 6.92 5.33
CA GLY A 145 -1.51 8.07 6.14
C GLY A 145 -2.37 8.19 7.40
N ASN A 146 -3.68 8.02 7.28
CA ASN A 146 -4.59 8.04 8.44
C ASN A 146 -4.31 6.90 9.41
N VAL A 147 -4.02 5.69 8.93
CA VAL A 147 -3.64 4.58 9.81
C VAL A 147 -2.30 4.85 10.50
N LEU A 148 -1.32 5.42 9.80
CA LEU A 148 -0.04 5.81 10.39
C LEU A 148 -0.17 6.93 11.44
N LEU A 149 -1.11 7.87 11.25
CA LEU A 149 -1.42 8.91 12.22
C LEU A 149 -2.15 8.34 13.45
N ASN A 150 -3.17 7.51 13.19
CA ASN A 150 -4.08 7.00 14.21
C ASN A 150 -3.63 5.70 14.85
N GLY A 151 -2.55 5.05 14.38
CA GLY A 151 -2.00 3.81 14.93
C GLY A 151 -1.57 3.88 16.41
N ARG A 152 -1.77 5.03 17.07
CA ARG A 152 -1.70 5.22 18.53
C ARG A 152 -3.03 5.00 19.27
N GLU A 153 -4.15 5.00 18.56
CA GLU A 153 -5.50 4.72 19.05
C GLU A 153 -6.02 3.45 18.36
N ILE A 154 -5.50 2.30 18.78
CA ILE A 154 -6.20 1.04 18.49
C ILE A 154 -7.50 1.11 19.29
N ILE A 155 -8.62 1.28 18.58
CA ILE A 155 -9.97 1.16 19.10
C ILE A 155 -10.08 -0.23 19.75
N ARG A 156 -10.06 -0.23 21.09
CA ARG A 156 -10.44 -1.36 21.95
C ARG A 156 -11.95 -1.39 22.14
#